data_AF-A0A7S1EDE6-F1
#
_entry.id   AF-A0A7S1EDE6-F1
#
_cell.length_a   1.000
_cell.length_b   1.000
_cell.length_c   1.000
_cell.angle_alpha   90.00
_cell.angle_beta   90.00
_cell.angle_gamma   90.00
#
_symmetry.space_group_name_H-M   'P 1'
#
loop_
_entity.id
_entity.type
_entity.pdbx_description
1 polymer ?
#
loop_
_entity_poly.entity_id
_entity_poly.type
_entity_poly.pdbx_seq_one_letter_code
_entity_poly.pdbx_strand_id
1 'polypeptide(L)'
;GTAGQVYAQGASYARWGNKAAPNGWSVPWVVLSPTNLPLATVASVNNATNSFTITVPKGSKPVKVNYSTTSGSATLAYQVDRNKDKVTVTPQDLSSTAGLAALTQGLTVGTRVAISAIPQADGTLKAYTLKFYSGSQLPK
;
A
#
# COMPACT_ATOMS: atom_id res chain seq x y z
N GLY A 1 17.60 6.94 7.29
CA GLY A 1 18.16 5.60 7.44
C GLY A 1 17.29 4.55 6.78
N THR A 2 16.56 3.83 7.59
CA THR A 2 15.77 2.68 7.18
C THR A 2 14.41 2.96 7.78
N ALA A 3 13.32 2.67 7.08
CA ALA A 3 12.05 2.55 7.78
C ALA A 3 12.23 1.56 8.94
N GLY A 4 11.49 1.75 10.04
CA GLY A 4 11.36 0.68 11.02
C GLY A 4 11.02 -0.62 10.28
N GLN A 5 11.60 -1.73 10.71
CA GLN A 5 11.51 -3.00 9.99
C GLN A 5 10.04 -3.33 9.69
N VAL A 6 9.69 -3.33 8.39
CA VAL A 6 8.35 -3.72 7.93
C VAL A 6 8.35 -5.23 7.81
N TYR A 7 7.51 -5.89 8.60
CA TYR A 7 7.37 -7.34 8.54
C TYR A 7 6.31 -7.70 7.50
N ALA A 8 6.63 -8.65 6.62
CA ALA A 8 5.64 -9.28 5.76
C ALA A 8 4.60 -10.00 6.64
N GLN A 9 3.34 -9.95 6.23
CA GLN A 9 2.26 -10.71 6.86
C GLN A 9 1.83 -11.84 5.92
N GLY A 10 1.34 -12.93 6.49
CA GLY A 10 0.83 -14.04 5.70
C GLY A 10 0.25 -15.14 6.56
N ALA A 11 -0.43 -16.07 5.90
CA ALA A 11 -0.94 -17.28 6.51
C ALA A 11 -0.26 -18.48 5.85
N SER A 12 0.02 -19.50 6.65
CA SER A 12 0.55 -20.77 6.17
C SER A 12 -0.36 -21.92 6.59
N TYR A 13 -0.47 -22.93 5.73
CA TYR A 13 -1.25 -24.13 6.02
C TYR A 13 -0.30 -25.32 6.20
N ALA A 14 -0.16 -25.77 7.44
CA ALA A 14 0.61 -26.95 7.78
C ALA A 14 -0.26 -28.21 7.71
N ARG A 15 0.26 -29.27 7.11
CA ARG A 15 -0.36 -30.61 7.13
C ARG A 15 0.63 -31.68 7.58
N TRP A 16 0.16 -32.62 8.37
CA TRP A 16 0.89 -33.84 8.73
C TRP A 16 0.78 -34.88 7.61
N GLY A 17 1.84 -35.66 7.40
CA GLY A 17 1.79 -36.85 6.54
C GLY A 17 1.70 -36.56 5.04
N ASN A 18 2.36 -35.50 4.58
CA ASN A 18 2.52 -35.24 3.15
C ASN A 18 3.32 -36.37 2.48
N LYS A 19 3.01 -36.75 1.23
CA LYS A 19 3.80 -37.72 0.44
C LYS A 19 5.32 -37.45 0.48
N ALA A 20 5.75 -36.19 0.53
CA ALA A 20 7.15 -35.79 0.65
C ALA A 20 7.71 -35.80 2.09
N ALA A 21 6.84 -35.82 3.11
CA ALA A 21 7.19 -35.92 4.53
C ALA A 21 6.15 -36.80 5.27
N PRO A 22 6.18 -38.13 5.08
CA PRO A 22 5.10 -39.03 5.50
C PRO A 22 4.90 -39.12 7.03
N ASN A 23 5.97 -38.87 7.77
CA ASN A 23 5.98 -38.91 9.24
C ASN A 23 6.34 -37.53 9.83
N GLY A 24 5.95 -36.45 9.15
CA GLY A 24 6.30 -35.10 9.56
C GLY A 24 5.29 -34.04 9.16
N TRP A 25 5.46 -32.86 9.77
CA TRP A 25 4.79 -31.65 9.34
C TRP A 25 5.37 -31.14 8.03
N SER A 26 4.51 -30.62 7.15
CA SER A 26 4.92 -29.90 5.95
C SER A 26 4.04 -28.67 5.77
N VAL A 27 4.63 -27.59 5.24
CA VAL A 27 3.93 -26.33 4.93
C VAL A 27 4.03 -26.08 3.42
N PRO A 28 3.22 -26.77 2.60
CA PRO A 28 3.34 -26.68 1.15
C PRO A 28 2.90 -25.32 0.59
N TRP A 29 2.18 -24.51 1.37
CA TRP A 29 1.59 -23.25 0.90
C TRP A 29 1.80 -22.14 1.93
N VAL A 30 2.31 -21.00 1.46
CA VAL A 30 2.35 -19.74 2.19
C VAL A 30 1.67 -18.69 1.31
N VAL A 31 0.66 -18.01 1.86
CA VAL A 31 0.00 -16.89 1.20
C VAL A 31 0.45 -15.61 1.89
N LEU A 32 1.16 -14.74 1.15
CA LEU A 32 1.51 -13.41 1.64
C LEU A 32 0.28 -12.51 1.57
N SER A 33 -0.06 -11.88 2.70
CA SER A 33 -1.08 -10.84 2.78
C SER A 33 -0.42 -9.47 2.75
N PRO A 34 -1.05 -8.46 2.11
CA PRO A 34 -0.56 -7.09 2.17
C PRO A 34 -0.37 -6.62 3.62
N THR A 35 0.80 -6.05 3.93
CA THR A 35 1.07 -5.48 5.25
C THR A 35 0.38 -4.12 5.35
N ASN A 36 -0.45 -3.92 6.36
CA ASN A 36 -1.02 -2.61 6.68
C ASN A 36 0.06 -1.71 7.28
N LEU A 37 0.35 -0.59 6.62
CA LEU A 37 1.32 0.38 7.09
C LEU A 37 0.65 1.42 7.98
N PRO A 38 1.36 1.95 9.00
CA PRO A 38 0.87 3.10 9.75
C PRO A 38 0.67 4.28 8.80
N LEU A 39 -0.22 5.19 9.19
CA LEU A 39 -0.52 6.40 8.43
C LEU A 39 0.79 7.15 8.13
N ALA A 40 1.07 7.36 6.84
CA ALA A 40 2.31 7.94 6.36
C ALA A 40 2.06 9.27 5.65
N THR A 41 3.13 10.04 5.43
CA THR A 41 3.08 11.30 4.69
C THR A 41 3.87 11.15 3.40
N VAL A 42 3.31 11.60 2.28
CA VAL A 42 3.99 11.61 0.98
C VAL A 42 5.16 12.61 1.01
N ALA A 43 6.35 12.15 0.66
CA ALA A 43 7.57 12.95 0.62
C ALA A 43 7.96 13.38 -0.80
N SER A 44 7.69 12.55 -1.82
CA SER A 44 7.87 12.90 -3.23
C SER A 44 6.95 12.05 -4.11
N VAL A 45 6.65 12.54 -5.32
CA VAL A 45 5.76 11.87 -6.27
C VAL A 45 6.43 11.82 -7.64
N ASN A 46 6.37 10.67 -8.30
CA ASN A 46 6.85 10.46 -9.66
C ASN A 46 5.79 9.70 -10.47
N ASN A 47 4.93 10.46 -11.16
CA ASN A 47 3.86 9.91 -11.97
C ASN A 47 4.36 9.27 -13.27
N ALA A 48 5.55 9.61 -13.75
CA ALA A 48 6.11 8.99 -14.96
C ALA A 48 6.44 7.51 -14.73
N THR A 49 6.73 7.12 -13.48
CA THR A 49 7.05 5.73 -13.12
C THR A 49 6.03 5.12 -12.16
N ASN A 50 4.83 5.70 -12.06
CA ASN A 50 3.77 5.26 -11.14
C ASN A 50 4.26 4.98 -9.71
N SER A 51 5.02 5.93 -9.14
CA SER A 51 5.62 5.75 -7.82
C SER A 51 5.66 7.02 -7.01
N PHE A 52 5.76 6.87 -5.70
CA PHE A 52 5.92 7.98 -4.76
C PHE A 52 6.75 7.50 -3.56
N THR A 53 7.26 8.42 -2.76
CA THR A 53 7.93 8.08 -1.51
C THR A 53 7.08 8.52 -0.32
N ILE A 54 7.14 7.73 0.76
CA ILE A 54 6.44 8.02 2.01
C ILE A 54 7.41 8.11 3.18
N THR A 55 7.11 8.99 4.11
CA THR A 55 7.72 9.03 5.44
C THR A 55 6.69 8.53 6.45
N VAL A 56 6.99 7.42 7.10
CA VAL A 56 6.20 6.91 8.22
C VAL A 56 6.58 7.64 9.52
N PRO A 57 5.66 7.85 10.48
CA PRO A 57 5.98 8.41 11.79
C PRO A 57 7.12 7.62 12.45
N LYS A 58 8.10 8.34 13.01
CA LYS A 58 9.36 7.77 13.57
C LYS A 58 10.28 7.09 12.54
N GLY A 59 9.95 7.12 11.25
CA GLY A 59 10.82 6.68 10.17
C GLY A 59 11.91 7.70 9.85
N SER A 60 13.14 7.24 9.66
CA SER A 60 14.29 8.11 9.41
C SER A 60 14.66 8.27 7.93
N LYS A 61 13.99 7.57 7.01
CA LYS A 61 14.21 7.67 5.54
C LYS A 61 12.89 7.42 4.81
N PRO A 62 12.65 8.11 3.68
CA PRO A 62 11.50 7.83 2.84
C PRO A 62 11.59 6.43 2.22
N VAL A 63 10.46 5.76 2.07
CA VAL A 63 10.32 4.46 1.39
C VAL A 63 9.60 4.65 0.08
N LYS A 64 10.09 4.05 -1.00
CA LYS A 64 9.45 4.08 -2.31
C LYS A 64 8.28 3.10 -2.38
N VAL A 65 7.14 3.59 -2.84
CA VAL A 65 5.91 2.85 -3.09
C VAL A 65 5.60 2.92 -4.58
N ASN A 66 5.39 1.76 -5.20
CA ASN A 66 4.98 1.62 -6.59
C ASN A 66 3.50 1.23 -6.63
N TYR A 67 2.73 1.84 -7.54
CA TYR A 67 1.34 1.48 -7.81
C TYR A 67 1.17 1.02 -9.27
N SER A 68 0.13 0.23 -9.51
CA SER A 68 -0.19 -0.29 -10.84
C SER A 68 -1.43 0.41 -11.40
N THR A 69 -1.41 0.74 -12.69
CA THR A 69 -2.55 1.25 -13.47
C THR A 69 -3.05 0.21 -14.48
N THR A 70 -2.42 -0.97 -14.56
CA THR A 70 -2.78 -2.00 -15.53
C THR A 70 -4.10 -2.67 -15.15
N SER A 71 -5.09 -2.66 -16.03
CA SER A 71 -6.38 -3.32 -15.80
C SER A 71 -6.20 -4.79 -15.39
N GLY A 72 -7.04 -5.27 -14.47
CA GLY A 72 -6.92 -6.61 -13.84
C GLY A 72 -5.84 -6.73 -12.76
N SER A 73 -4.94 -5.74 -12.63
CA SER A 73 -3.91 -5.70 -11.58
C SER A 73 -3.68 -4.29 -11.02
N ALA A 74 -4.62 -3.38 -11.26
CA ALA A 74 -4.54 -2.00 -10.82
C ALA A 74 -4.60 -1.93 -9.29
N THR A 75 -3.82 -1.04 -8.71
CA THR A 75 -3.88 -0.78 -7.27
C THR A 75 -5.25 -0.22 -6.91
N LEU A 76 -5.87 -0.75 -5.84
CA LEU A 76 -7.17 -0.25 -5.37
C LEU A 76 -6.98 1.10 -4.68
N ALA A 77 -7.34 2.18 -5.35
CA ALA A 77 -7.21 3.54 -4.83
C ALA A 77 -8.53 4.10 -4.30
N TYR A 78 -8.44 4.84 -3.20
CA TYR A 78 -9.58 5.52 -2.60
C TYR A 78 -9.19 6.93 -2.18
N GLN A 79 -9.97 7.90 -2.63
CA GLN A 79 -9.90 9.26 -2.14
C GLN A 79 -10.72 9.35 -0.86
N VAL A 80 -10.08 9.78 0.23
CA VAL A 80 -10.77 10.08 1.49
C VAL A 80 -10.84 11.60 1.62
N ASP A 81 -12.06 12.12 1.60
CA ASP A 81 -12.32 13.53 1.88
C ASP A 81 -12.99 13.63 3.26
N ARG A 82 -12.46 14.52 4.09
CA ARG A 82 -13.05 14.88 5.38
C ARG A 82 -13.38 16.35 5.36
N ASN A 83 -14.68 16.64 5.40
CA ASN A 83 -15.21 17.99 5.48
C ASN A 83 -16.13 18.08 6.71
N LYS A 84 -15.66 18.79 7.75
CA LYS A 84 -16.32 18.86 9.06
C LYS A 84 -16.60 17.46 9.61
N ASP A 85 -17.86 17.14 9.90
CA ASP A 85 -18.29 15.87 10.49
C ASP A 85 -18.57 14.77 9.45
N LYS A 86 -18.33 15.04 8.16
CA LYS A 86 -18.56 14.09 7.07
C LYS A 86 -17.25 13.55 6.53
N VAL A 87 -17.16 12.23 6.44
CA VAL A 87 -16.08 11.53 5.74
C VAL A 87 -16.67 10.82 4.54
N THR A 88 -16.18 11.18 3.36
CA THR A 88 -16.54 10.54 2.09
C THR A 88 -15.36 9.70 1.61
N VAL A 89 -15.64 8.48 1.17
CA VAL A 89 -14.65 7.60 0.57
C VAL A 89 -15.08 7.31 -0.86
N THR A 90 -14.30 7.81 -1.83
CA THR A 90 -14.59 7.67 -3.26
C THR A 90 -13.58 6.70 -3.88
N PRO A 91 -14.00 5.56 -4.45
CA PRO A 91 -13.10 4.68 -5.18
C PRO A 91 -12.57 5.37 -6.44
N GLN A 92 -11.30 5.15 -6.75
CA GLN A 92 -10.64 5.69 -7.94
C GLN A 92 -10.13 4.53 -8.79
N ASP A 93 -10.66 4.41 -10.01
CA ASP A 93 -10.19 3.42 -10.98
C ASP A 93 -8.91 3.91 -11.65
N LEU A 94 -7.76 3.40 -11.21
CA LEU A 94 -6.46 3.78 -11.74
C LEU A 94 -6.18 3.25 -13.15
N SER A 95 -7.01 2.34 -13.66
CA SER A 95 -6.92 1.92 -15.07
C SER A 95 -7.58 2.90 -16.04
N SER A 96 -8.36 3.85 -15.50
CA SER A 96 -8.97 4.94 -16.26
C SER A 96 -8.13 6.23 -16.18
N THR A 97 -8.17 7.04 -17.23
CA THR A 97 -7.52 8.36 -17.24
C THR A 97 -8.08 9.27 -16.14
N ALA A 98 -9.37 9.22 -15.86
CA ALA A 98 -10.03 10.05 -14.86
C ALA A 98 -9.60 9.68 -13.43
N GLY A 99 -9.60 8.39 -13.08
CA GLY A 99 -9.18 7.93 -11.77
C GLY A 99 -7.68 8.14 -11.52
N LEU A 100 -6.85 7.94 -12.55
CA LEU A 100 -5.42 8.29 -12.46
C LEU A 100 -5.22 9.80 -12.25
N ALA A 101 -5.96 10.66 -12.97
CA ALA A 101 -5.90 12.11 -12.79
C ALA A 101 -6.33 12.53 -11.38
N ALA A 102 -7.38 11.91 -10.82
CA ALA A 102 -7.82 12.15 -9.45
C ALA A 102 -6.75 11.76 -8.42
N LEU A 103 -6.09 10.61 -8.63
CA LEU A 103 -4.94 10.21 -7.80
C LEU A 103 -3.81 11.24 -7.91
N THR A 104 -3.41 11.63 -9.12
CA THR A 104 -2.32 12.60 -9.33
C THR A 104 -2.60 13.96 -8.70
N GLN A 105 -3.86 14.43 -8.70
CA GLN A 105 -4.24 15.69 -8.06
C GLN A 105 -4.26 15.61 -6.53
N GLY A 106 -4.72 14.48 -5.97
CA GLY A 106 -4.82 14.33 -4.51
C GLY A 106 -3.54 13.83 -3.83
N LEU A 107 -2.71 13.08 -4.56
CA LEU A 107 -1.44 12.54 -4.08
C LEU A 107 -0.31 13.55 -4.36
N THR A 108 -0.22 14.57 -3.51
CA THR A 108 0.85 15.57 -3.55
C THR A 108 1.77 15.44 -2.33
N VAL A 109 2.90 16.15 -2.34
CA VAL A 109 3.81 16.17 -1.18
C VAL A 109 3.07 16.71 0.04
N GLY A 110 3.19 16.02 1.18
CA GLY A 110 2.48 16.35 2.42
C GLY A 110 1.13 15.65 2.57
N THR A 111 0.57 15.04 1.52
CA THR A 111 -0.65 14.24 1.61
C THR A 111 -0.45 13.08 2.57
N ARG A 112 -1.41 12.87 3.48
CA ARG A 112 -1.45 11.66 4.31
C ARG A 112 -1.96 10.50 3.48
N VAL A 113 -1.41 9.31 3.72
CA VAL A 113 -1.78 8.08 3.02
C VAL A 113 -1.81 6.89 3.97
N ALA A 114 -2.81 6.03 3.77
CA ALA A 114 -2.86 4.70 4.38
C ALA A 114 -2.71 3.65 3.29
N ILE A 115 -1.76 2.73 3.46
CA ILE A 115 -1.31 1.83 2.41
C ILE A 115 -1.27 0.42 2.94
N SER A 116 -1.78 -0.52 2.15
CA SER A 116 -1.50 -1.95 2.32
C SER A 116 -0.68 -2.39 1.12
N ALA A 117 0.51 -2.94 1.38
CA ALA A 117 1.50 -3.22 0.35
C ALA A 117 2.26 -4.51 0.61
N ILE A 118 2.88 -5.03 -0.44
CA ILE A 118 3.77 -6.19 -0.39
C ILE A 118 5.21 -5.70 -0.50
N PRO A 119 6.07 -5.95 0.51
CA PRO A 119 7.50 -5.65 0.42
C PRO A 119 8.16 -6.40 -0.74
N GLN A 120 9.06 -5.72 -1.45
CA GLN A 120 9.85 -6.28 -2.54
C GLN A 120 11.30 -6.51 -2.10
N ALA A 121 12.02 -7.36 -2.82
CA ALA A 121 13.42 -7.71 -2.51
C ALA A 121 14.38 -6.50 -2.58
N ASP A 122 14.04 -5.48 -3.37
CA ASP A 122 14.80 -4.23 -3.52
C ASP A 122 14.49 -3.19 -2.43
N GLY A 123 13.66 -3.54 -1.44
CA GLY A 123 13.23 -2.65 -0.36
C GLY A 123 12.10 -1.68 -0.74
N THR A 124 11.56 -1.77 -1.96
CA THR A 124 10.37 -1.02 -2.35
C THR A 124 9.09 -1.71 -1.88
N LEU A 125 7.98 -0.97 -1.93
CA LEU A 125 6.66 -1.47 -1.60
C LEU A 125 5.80 -1.51 -2.86
N LYS A 126 5.19 -2.67 -3.16
CA LYS A 126 4.16 -2.78 -4.19
C LYS A 126 2.79 -2.57 -3.55
N ALA A 127 2.12 -1.46 -3.88
CA ALA A 127 0.83 -1.11 -3.31
C ALA A 127 -0.29 -2.03 -3.79
N TYR A 128 -1.01 -2.62 -2.85
CA TYR A 128 -2.23 -3.37 -3.11
C TYR A 128 -3.45 -2.46 -2.96
N THR A 129 -3.54 -1.73 -1.85
CA THR A 129 -4.55 -0.68 -1.62
C THR A 129 -3.89 0.63 -1.19
N LEU A 130 -4.43 1.74 -1.69
CA LEU A 130 -3.98 3.10 -1.37
C LEU A 130 -5.18 3.97 -1.00
N LYS A 131 -5.15 4.57 0.19
CA LYS A 131 -6.07 5.63 0.59
C LYS A 131 -5.29 6.93 0.68
N PHE A 132 -5.70 7.97 -0.05
CA PHE A 132 -5.09 9.29 0.01
C PHE A 132 -6.10 10.31 0.57
N TYR A 133 -5.65 11.13 1.50
CA TYR A 133 -6.52 12.04 2.25
C TYR A 133 -6.43 13.45 1.64
N SER A 134 -7.53 13.92 1.05
CA SER A 134 -7.59 15.12 0.21
C SER A 134 -8.46 16.25 0.75
N GLY A 135 -9.07 16.07 1.93
CA GLY A 135 -9.96 17.04 2.56
C GLY A 135 -9.26 18.17 3.33
N SER A 136 -10.03 19.19 3.71
CA SER A 136 -9.56 20.37 4.47
C SER A 136 -9.15 20.05 5.92
N GLN A 137 -9.51 18.87 6.42
CA GLN A 137 -9.07 18.37 7.72
C GLN A 137 -8.32 17.05 7.57
N LEU A 138 -7.05 17.06 7.96
CA LEU A 138 -6.23 15.86 8.03
C LEU A 138 -6.75 14.91 9.14
N PRO A 139 -6.66 13.58 8.95
CA PRO A 139 -6.96 12.62 10.01
C PRO A 139 -6.09 12.89 11.25
N LYS A 140 -6.67 13.09 12.43
CA LYS A 140 -5.93 13.33 13.69
C LYS A 140 -4.95 12.18 13.97
#